data_AF-A0A0L7KSD3-F1
#
_entry.id   AF-A0A0L7KSD3-F1
#
_cell.length_a   1.000
_cell.length_b   1.000
_cell.length_c   1.000
_cell.angle_alpha   90.00
_cell.angle_beta   90.00
_cell.angle_gamma   90.00
#
_symmetry.space_group_name_H-M   'P 1'
#
loop_
_entity.id
_entity.type
_entity.pdbx_description
1 polymer ?
#
loop_
_entity_poly.entity_id
_entity_poly.type
_entity_poly.pdbx_seq_one_letter_code
_entity_poly.pdbx_strand_id
1 'polypeptide(L)' 'MPHFRIETNVPRIKIPADFVTKAVPVLAKALGKPEQVTMYITFQDEPTGNVGFKGTTFHAIFG' A
#
# COMPACT_ATOMS: atom_id res chain seq x y z
N MET A 1 12.30 1.53 -12.92
CA MET A 1 12.24 1.53 -11.44
C MET A 1 10.85 1.04 -11.04
N PRO A 2 10.72 0.15 -10.05
CA PRO A 2 9.41 -0.36 -9.64
C PRO A 2 8.58 0.76 -9.00
N HIS A 3 7.31 0.84 -9.36
CA HIS A 3 6.33 1.72 -8.73
C HIS A 3 5.38 0.87 -7.89
N PHE A 4 5.21 1.23 -6.62
CA PHE A 4 4.30 0.55 -5.71
C PHE A 4 3.23 1.53 -5.25
N ARG A 5 1.97 1.23 -5.52
CA ARG A 5 0.83 2.05 -5.10
C ARG A 5 0.07 1.30 -4.03
N ILE A 6 -0.23 1.99 -2.94
CA ILE A 6 -1.08 1.47 -1.87
C ILE A 6 -2.40 2.21 -1.95
N GLU A 7 -3.45 1.45 -2.26
CA GLU A 7 -4.83 1.90 -2.19
C GLU A 7 -5.41 1.39 -0.87
N THR A 8 -5.71 2.31 0.05
CA THR A 8 -6.10 1.98 1.42
C THR A 8 -7.19 2.92 1.89
N ASN A 9 -8.01 2.46 2.83
CA ASN A 9 -8.97 3.30 3.55
C ASN A 9 -8.35 3.92 4.82
N VAL A 10 -7.08 3.63 5.11
CA VAL A 10 -6.35 4.20 6.24
C VAL A 10 -5.91 5.61 5.86
N PRO A 11 -6.45 6.67 6.50
CA PRO A 11 -6.07 8.04 6.18
C PRO A 11 -4.56 8.25 6.31
N ARG A 12 -3.97 9.07 5.43
CA ARG A 12 -2.51 9.31 5.40
C ARG A 12 -1.90 9.68 6.76
N ILE A 13 -2.64 10.40 7.60
CA ILE A 13 -2.22 10.81 8.96
C ILE A 13 -2.09 9.63 9.94
N LYS A 14 -2.80 8.53 9.70
CA LYS A 14 -2.73 7.30 10.50
C LYS A 14 -1.68 6.31 10.00
N ILE A 15 -1.05 6.57 8.85
CA ILE A 15 0.02 5.72 8.32
C ILE A 15 1.32 6.06 9.05
N PRO A 16 1.98 5.07 9.69
CA PRO A 16 3.24 5.30 10.41
C PRO A 16 4.31 5.93 9.50
N ALA A 17 5.05 6.90 10.03
CA ALA A 17 6.10 7.60 9.28
C ALA A 17 7.23 6.66 8.81
N ASP A 18 7.46 5.57 9.55
CA ASP A 18 8.46 4.54 9.28
C ASP A 18 7.92 3.37 8.44
N PHE A 19 6.68 3.45 7.95
CA PHE A 19 6.10 2.41 7.11
C PHE A 19 6.94 2.16 5.85
N VAL A 20 7.32 3.25 5.16
CA VAL A 20 8.06 3.16 3.89
C VAL A 20 9.42 2.51 4.10
N THR A 21 10.14 2.90 5.15
CA THR A 21 11.46 2.33 5.47
C THR A 21 11.40 0.86 5.86
N LYS A 22 10.30 0.40 6.45
CA LYS A 22 10.05 -1.02 6.77
C LYS A 22 9.57 -1.84 5.56
N ALA A 23 8.77 -1.25 4.66
CA ALA A 23 8.18 -1.94 3.53
C ALA A 23 9.17 -2.17 2.37
N VAL A 24 10.03 -1.18 2.09
CA VAL A 24 10.98 -1.24 0.96
C VAL A 24 11.89 -2.48 1.00
N PRO A 25 12.53 -2.86 2.13
CA PRO A 25 13.36 -4.07 2.18
C PRO A 25 12.62 -5.36 1.82
N VAL A 26 11.37 -5.49 2.28
CA VAL A 26 10.52 -6.67 2.00
C VAL A 26 10.18 -6.74 0.52
N LEU A 27 9.75 -5.62 -0.06
CA LEU A 27 9.37 -5.53 -1.47
C LEU A 27 10.58 -5.72 -2.39
N ALA A 28 11.71 -5.09 -2.09
CA ALA A 28 12.95 -5.22 -2.84
C ALA A 28 13.43 -6.68 -2.87
N LYS A 29 13.42 -7.36 -1.72
CA LYS A 29 13.73 -8.78 -1.61
C LYS A 29 12.76 -9.65 -2.43
N ALA A 30 11.45 -9.38 -2.34
CA ALA A 30 10.44 -10.14 -3.08
C ALA A 30 10.58 -9.98 -4.60
N LEU A 31 11.02 -8.82 -5.07
CA LEU A 31 11.21 -8.51 -6.48
C LEU A 31 12.61 -8.88 -7.01
N GLY A 32 13.52 -9.35 -6.15
CA GLY A 32 14.92 -9.61 -6.51
C GLY A 32 15.66 -8.34 -6.96
N LYS A 33 15.30 -7.18 -6.40
CA LYS A 33 15.92 -5.88 -6.71
C LYS A 33 16.73 -5.36 -5.52
N PRO A 34 17.83 -4.63 -5.76
CA PRO A 34 18.53 -3.91 -4.70
C PRO A 34 17.60 -2.88 -4.05
N GLU A 35 17.69 -2.72 -2.73
CA GLU A 35 16.90 -1.72 -1.97
C GLU A 35 17.17 -0.29 -2.45
N GLN A 36 18.36 -0.04 -3.02
CA GLN A 36 18.76 1.26 -3.56
C GLN A 36 18.09 1.57 -4.91
N VAL A 37 17.40 0.61 -5.55
CA VAL A 37 16.65 0.86 -6.78
C VAL A 37 15.32 1.51 -6.39
N THR A 38 15.35 2.85 -6.37
CA THR A 38 14.29 3.80 -6.02
C THR A 38 12.88 3.24 -6.27
N MET A 39 12.30 2.60 -5.26
CA MET A 39 10.89 2.27 -5.23
C MET A 39 10.13 3.50 -4.77
N TYR A 40 9.20 3.95 -5.59
CA TYR A 40 8.28 5.02 -5.21
C TYR A 40 7.04 4.38 -4.60
N ILE A 41 6.68 4.80 -3.38
CA ILE A 41 5.43 4.42 -2.72
C ILE A 41 4.49 5.61 -2.75
N THR A 42 3.35 5.44 -3.42
CA THR A 42 2.25 6.41 -3.40
C THR A 42 1.09 5.85 -2.59
N PHE A 43 0.42 6.72 -1.83
CA PHE A 43 -0.79 6.39 -1.09
C PHE A 43 -1.97 7.04 -1.78
N GLN A 44 -3.01 6.26 -2.02
CA GLN A 44 -4.32 6.74 -2.43
C GLN A 44 -5.35 6.31 -1.42
N ASP A 45 -6.02 7.29 -0.82
CA ASP A 45 -7.16 7.06 0.05
C ASP A 45 -8.36 6.69 -0.84
N GLU A 46 -8.84 5.46 -0.73
CA GLU A 46 -9.95 4.95 -1.53
C GLU A 46 -11.19 4.73 -0.65
N PRO A 47 -12.39 5.21 -1.05
CA PRO A 47 -13.62 4.94 -0.32
C PRO A 47 -13.85 3.44 -0.13
N THR A 48 -14.40 3.04 1.02
CA THR A 48 -14.63 1.63 1.35
C THR A 48 -15.49 0.88 0.32
N GLY A 49 -16.34 1.61 -0.42
CA GLY A 49 -17.16 1.07 -1.51
C GLY A 49 -16.35 0.66 -2.75
N ASN A 50 -15.15 1.20 -2.94
CA ASN A 50 -14.31 0.96 -4.11
C ASN A 50 -13.14 0.00 -3.82
N VAL A 51 -12.93 -0.40 -2.56
CA VAL A 51 -11.88 -1.36 -2.18
C VAL A 51 -12.44 -2.78 -2.17
N GLY A 52 -12.02 -3.59 -3.16
CA GLY A 52 -12.41 -4.99 -3.29
C GLY A 52 -11.62 -5.94 -2.40
N PHE A 53 -12.30 -6.87 -1.71
CA PHE A 53 -11.71 -7.92 -0.89
C PHE A 53 -12.54 -9.20 -0.94
N LYS A 54 -11.92 -10.35 -1.27
CA LYS A 54 -12.55 -11.68 -1.34
C LYS A 54 -13.87 -11.72 -2.16
N GLY A 55 -13.93 -10.97 -3.27
CA GLY A 55 -15.12 -10.93 -4.14
C GLY A 55 -16.26 -10.04 -3.64
N THR A 56 -16.03 -9.26 -2.58
CA THR A 56 -16.95 -8.22 -2.09
C THR A 56 -16.19 -6.91 -1.87
N THR A 57 -16.81 -5.87 -1.33
CA THR A 57 -16.16 -4.60 -0.98
C THR A 57 -16.03 -4.44 0.52
N PHE A 58 -15.09 -3.63 0.98
CA PHE A 58 -15.00 -3.30 2.40
C PHE A 58 -16.25 -2.62 2.94
N HIS A 59 -16.94 -1.80 2.15
CA HIS A 59 -18.23 -1.24 2.54
C HIS A 59 -19.28 -2.32 2.79
N ALA A 60 -19.36 -3.33 1.92
CA ALA A 60 -20.28 -4.44 2.13
C ALA A 60 -19.95 -5.29 3.36
N ILE A 61 -18.69 -5.28 3.83
CA ILE A 61 -18.26 -6.02 5.02
C ILE A 61 -18.44 -5.20 6.30
N PHE A 62 -18.13 -3.91 6.27
CA PHE A 62 -17.99 -3.07 7.46
C PHE A 62 -19.03 -1.95 7.59
N GLY A 63 -19.88 -1.74 6.58
CA GLY A 63 -20.81 -0.62 6.48
C GLY A 63 -20.15 0.66 5.99
#